data_AF-A0A4V1FK84-F1
#
_entry.id   AF-A0A4V1FK84-F1
#
_cell.length_a   1.000
_cell.length_b   1.000
_cell.length_c   1.000
_cell.angle_alpha   90.00
_cell.angle_beta   90.00
_cell.angle_gamma   90.00
#
_symmetry.space_group_name_H-M   'P 1'
#
loop_
_entity.id
_entity.type
_entity.pdbx_description
1 polymer ?
#
loop_
_entity_poly.entity_id
_entity_poly.type
_entity_poly.pdbx_seq_one_letter_code
_entity_poly.pdbx_strand_id
1 'polypeptide(L)'
;MIDDEHPLLTALTGQWVEAADPAPQPVLVTSRAAVLHGDLRGPSGAPTRDDARVLGAFVTSSVLAADGTLTLLLADADGGRPMPLAVAAPWGLALPDGSALAAAEDGRIGVRPGDPAPRFATPAAMAAWAASDPDEVELAVLEAGLDDWVTPGDVVAELVERGVRDPREIARHGAAALARLVARGDLEAGSIGEQGFVAAAEGQAASIEHVAALWSALGGIGRRPGPGQIAWFAITDRGRSRMPVSS
;
A
#
# COMPACT_ATOMS: atom_id res chain seq x y z
N MET A 1 -11.92 -30.71 -10.23
CA MET A 1 -11.57 -29.73 -9.18
C MET A 1 -10.09 -29.89 -8.93
N ILE A 2 -9.28 -28.93 -9.35
CA ILE A 2 -7.98 -28.76 -8.73
C ILE A 2 -8.31 -27.91 -7.50
N ASP A 3 -8.45 -28.59 -6.36
CA ASP A 3 -8.89 -28.03 -5.08
C ASP A 3 -7.66 -27.74 -4.18
N ASP A 4 -6.52 -27.49 -4.81
CA ASP A 4 -5.30 -27.12 -4.10
C ASP A 4 -5.29 -25.60 -3.96
N GLU A 5 -5.61 -25.13 -2.76
CA GLU A 5 -5.36 -23.75 -2.35
C GLU A 5 -3.90 -23.41 -2.61
N HIS A 6 -3.65 -22.57 -3.62
CA HIS A 6 -2.29 -22.17 -3.96
C HIS A 6 -1.75 -21.25 -2.85
N PRO A 7 -0.58 -21.51 -2.24
CA PRO A 7 -0.09 -20.74 -1.09
C PRO A 7 -0.03 -19.22 -1.31
N LEU A 8 0.34 -18.79 -2.53
CA LEU A 8 0.36 -17.36 -2.90
C LEU A 8 -1.04 -16.72 -2.95
N LEU A 9 -2.08 -17.50 -3.24
CA LEU A 9 -3.46 -17.01 -3.21
C LEU A 9 -3.98 -16.95 -1.76
N THR A 10 -3.67 -17.97 -0.95
CA THR A 10 -3.97 -17.97 0.49
C THR A 10 -3.36 -16.77 1.22
N ALA A 11 -2.20 -16.29 0.77
CA ALA A 11 -1.54 -15.11 1.32
C ALA A 11 -2.41 -13.84 1.21
N LEU A 12 -3.33 -13.77 0.24
CA LEU A 12 -4.24 -12.62 0.06
C LEU A 12 -5.33 -12.56 1.12
N THR A 13 -5.73 -13.70 1.69
CA THR A 13 -6.82 -13.77 2.66
C THR A 13 -6.53 -12.91 3.89
N GLY A 14 -7.52 -12.15 4.32
CA GLY A 14 -7.44 -11.20 5.44
C GLY A 14 -6.82 -9.86 5.10
N GLN A 15 -6.35 -9.64 3.87
CA GLN A 15 -5.89 -8.33 3.41
C GLN A 15 -7.07 -7.53 2.85
N TRP A 16 -7.10 -6.23 3.12
CA TRP A 16 -8.06 -5.33 2.45
C TRP A 16 -7.47 -4.78 1.14
N VAL A 17 -8.35 -4.31 0.27
CA VAL A 17 -7.95 -3.66 -0.98
C VAL A 17 -7.64 -2.18 -0.72
N GLU A 18 -6.40 -1.79 -1.01
CA GLU A 18 -5.89 -0.43 -0.83
C GLU A 18 -6.15 0.44 -2.06
N ALA A 19 -6.06 -0.16 -3.24
CA ALA A 19 -6.29 0.51 -4.50
C ALA A 19 -6.85 -0.44 -5.54
N ALA A 20 -7.74 0.07 -6.39
CA ALA A 20 -8.12 -0.54 -7.65
C ALA A 20 -7.99 0.51 -8.75
N ASP A 21 -7.59 0.11 -9.95
CA ASP A 21 -7.62 0.97 -11.14
C ASP A 21 -8.17 0.17 -12.32
N PRO A 22 -9.21 0.64 -13.03
CA PRO A 22 -9.74 -0.05 -14.20
C PRO A 22 -8.91 0.13 -15.49
N ALA A 23 -8.01 1.11 -15.59
CA ALA A 23 -7.35 1.45 -16.86
C ALA A 23 -6.01 2.19 -16.65
N PRO A 24 -5.05 2.14 -17.61
CA PRO A 24 -5.07 1.40 -18.88
C PRO A 24 -4.75 -0.10 -18.73
N GLN A 25 -4.25 -0.52 -17.57
CA GLN A 25 -4.08 -1.92 -17.20
C GLN A 25 -4.80 -2.13 -15.88
N PRO A 26 -5.89 -2.91 -15.84
CA PRO A 26 -6.63 -3.02 -14.61
C PRO A 26 -5.80 -3.73 -13.54
N VAL A 27 -5.81 -3.15 -12.35
CA VAL A 27 -4.93 -3.56 -11.25
C VAL A 27 -5.62 -3.39 -9.91
N LEU A 28 -5.31 -4.31 -8.99
CA LEU A 28 -5.72 -4.26 -7.60
C LEU A 28 -4.46 -4.36 -6.72
N VAL A 29 -4.37 -3.50 -5.71
CA VAL A 29 -3.30 -3.49 -4.70
C VAL A 29 -3.93 -3.75 -3.34
N THR A 30 -3.39 -4.70 -2.58
CA THR A 30 -3.85 -5.03 -1.23
C THR A 30 -3.00 -4.35 -0.16
N SER A 31 -3.46 -4.40 1.09
CA SER A 31 -2.80 -3.78 2.24
C SER A 31 -1.42 -4.35 2.59
N ARG A 32 -1.08 -5.56 2.13
CA ARG A 32 0.30 -6.08 2.19
C ARG A 32 1.01 -5.99 0.86
N ALA A 33 0.65 -4.99 0.04
CA ALA A 33 1.29 -4.65 -1.22
C ALA A 33 1.34 -5.81 -2.24
N ALA A 34 0.38 -6.73 -2.19
CA ALA A 34 0.17 -7.67 -3.30
C ALA A 34 -0.46 -6.90 -4.47
N VAL A 35 0.03 -7.13 -5.68
CA VAL A 35 -0.42 -6.47 -6.91
C VAL A 35 -0.99 -7.51 -7.86
N LEU A 36 -2.29 -7.40 -8.15
CA LEU A 36 -3.00 -8.26 -9.09
C LEU A 36 -3.35 -7.46 -10.34
N HIS A 37 -2.77 -7.84 -11.48
CA HIS A 37 -3.09 -7.32 -12.81
C HIS A 37 -4.02 -8.27 -13.55
N GLY A 38 -5.00 -7.74 -14.27
CA GLY A 38 -5.90 -8.51 -15.14
C GLY A 38 -7.25 -7.82 -15.31
N ASP A 39 -8.13 -8.35 -16.16
CA ASP A 39 -9.48 -7.79 -16.36
C ASP A 39 -10.38 -8.09 -15.14
N LEU A 40 -10.41 -7.16 -14.19
CA LEU A 40 -11.18 -7.24 -12.95
C LEU A 40 -12.68 -7.02 -13.22
N ARG A 41 -13.52 -8.02 -12.91
CA ARG A 41 -14.97 -7.93 -13.12
C ARG A 41 -15.75 -8.34 -11.88
N GLY A 42 -16.54 -7.41 -11.35
CA GLY A 42 -17.53 -7.67 -10.31
C GLY A 42 -18.93 -7.93 -10.88
N PRO A 43 -19.93 -8.18 -10.02
CA PRO A 43 -21.30 -8.50 -10.44
C PRO A 43 -21.98 -7.38 -11.22
N SER A 44 -21.54 -6.13 -11.01
CA SER A 44 -22.04 -4.94 -11.70
C SER A 44 -21.10 -4.42 -12.79
N GLY A 45 -20.11 -5.21 -13.20
CA GLY A 45 -19.08 -4.80 -14.16
C GLY A 45 -17.71 -4.52 -13.53
N ALA A 46 -16.83 -3.87 -14.30
CA ALA A 46 -15.47 -3.55 -13.86
C ALA A 46 -15.48 -2.50 -12.74
N PRO A 47 -14.66 -2.66 -11.68
CA PRO A 47 -14.60 -1.71 -10.59
C PRO A 47 -13.96 -0.40 -11.04
N THR A 48 -14.50 0.73 -10.59
CA THR A 48 -13.89 2.04 -10.79
C THR A 48 -12.79 2.30 -9.77
N ARG A 49 -11.95 3.32 -10.02
CA ARG A 49 -10.88 3.72 -9.08
C ARG A 49 -11.39 3.99 -7.66
N ASP A 50 -12.58 4.57 -7.55
CA ASP A 50 -13.20 4.96 -6.28
C ASP A 50 -14.39 4.04 -5.90
N ASP A 51 -14.38 2.80 -6.38
CA ASP A 51 -15.45 1.84 -6.05
C ASP A 51 -15.39 1.46 -4.57
N ALA A 52 -16.27 2.07 -3.77
CA ALA A 52 -16.36 1.86 -2.31
C ALA A 52 -16.73 0.42 -1.91
N ARG A 53 -17.15 -0.42 -2.86
CA ARG A 53 -17.40 -1.86 -2.60
C ARG A 53 -16.13 -2.69 -2.70
N VAL A 54 -15.09 -2.14 -3.32
CA VAL A 54 -13.79 -2.77 -3.47
C VAL A 54 -12.82 -2.16 -2.47
N LEU A 55 -12.67 -0.83 -2.46
CA LEU A 55 -11.74 -0.15 -1.56
C LEU A 55 -12.11 -0.41 -0.09
N GLY A 56 -11.13 -0.86 0.70
CA GLY A 56 -11.33 -1.24 2.10
C GLY A 56 -12.00 -2.60 2.32
N ALA A 57 -12.49 -3.26 1.26
CA ALA A 57 -13.05 -4.60 1.39
C ALA A 57 -11.93 -5.64 1.58
N PHE A 58 -12.17 -6.61 2.46
CA PHE A 58 -11.26 -7.70 2.80
C PHE A 58 -11.41 -8.85 1.82
N VAL A 59 -10.28 -9.38 1.35
CA VAL A 59 -10.22 -10.67 0.66
C VAL A 59 -10.49 -11.76 1.68
N THR A 60 -11.63 -12.42 1.57
CA THR A 60 -12.05 -13.51 2.46
C THR A 60 -11.65 -14.88 1.95
N SER A 61 -11.56 -15.03 0.62
CA SER A 61 -11.05 -16.22 -0.04
C SER A 61 -10.68 -15.94 -1.48
N SER A 62 -9.95 -16.88 -2.07
CA SER A 62 -9.49 -16.86 -3.44
C SER A 62 -9.65 -18.25 -4.04
N VAL A 63 -10.30 -18.36 -5.20
CA VAL A 63 -10.53 -19.63 -5.89
C VAL A 63 -9.98 -19.54 -7.30
N LEU A 64 -9.21 -20.56 -7.70
CA LEU A 64 -8.68 -20.68 -9.06
C LEU A 64 -9.44 -21.76 -9.82
N ALA A 65 -10.13 -21.38 -10.90
CA ALA A 65 -10.82 -22.32 -11.76
C ALA A 65 -9.86 -23.02 -12.74
N ALA A 66 -10.30 -24.15 -13.29
CA ALA A 66 -9.49 -24.96 -14.22
C ALA A 66 -9.20 -24.26 -15.57
N ASP A 67 -10.01 -23.27 -15.93
CA ASP A 67 -9.79 -22.42 -17.12
C ASP A 67 -8.81 -21.26 -16.85
N GLY A 68 -8.23 -21.21 -15.65
CA GLY A 68 -7.33 -20.15 -15.22
C GLY A 68 -8.04 -18.92 -14.67
N THR A 69 -9.37 -18.87 -14.58
CA THR A 69 -10.08 -17.72 -13.96
C THR A 69 -9.82 -17.68 -12.45
N LEU A 70 -9.32 -16.54 -11.95
CA LEU A 70 -9.18 -16.27 -10.53
C LEU A 70 -10.43 -15.56 -10.02
N THR A 71 -11.03 -16.03 -8.93
CA THR A 71 -12.13 -15.33 -8.23
C THR A 71 -11.69 -14.98 -6.81
N LEU A 72 -11.75 -13.69 -6.47
CA LEU A 72 -11.60 -13.20 -5.09
C LEU A 72 -12.99 -12.97 -4.50
N LEU A 73 -13.23 -13.42 -3.27
CA LEU A 73 -14.43 -13.02 -2.52
C LEU A 73 -14.08 -11.87 -1.59
N LEU A 74 -14.65 -10.70 -1.85
CA LEU A 74 -14.46 -9.49 -1.04
C LEU A 74 -15.63 -9.33 -0.06
N ALA A 75 -15.36 -8.93 1.18
CA ALA A 75 -16.39 -8.56 2.16
C ALA A 75 -16.00 -7.26 2.86
N ASP A 76 -16.98 -6.45 3.25
CA ASP A 76 -16.70 -5.31 4.13
C ASP A 76 -16.23 -5.79 5.52
N ALA A 77 -15.69 -4.86 6.32
CA ALA A 77 -15.22 -5.15 7.67
C ALA A 77 -16.33 -5.67 8.61
N ASP A 78 -17.59 -5.35 8.31
CA ASP A 78 -18.76 -5.69 9.12
C ASP A 78 -19.36 -7.07 8.73
N GLY A 79 -18.73 -7.79 7.80
CA GLY A 79 -19.17 -9.12 7.38
C GLY A 79 -20.40 -9.11 6.47
N GLY A 80 -20.60 -8.03 5.72
CA GLY A 80 -21.62 -7.87 4.70
C GLY A 80 -21.53 -8.93 3.60
N ARG A 81 -22.51 -8.90 2.69
CA ARG A 81 -22.64 -9.93 1.65
C ARG A 81 -21.37 -9.98 0.79
N PRO A 82 -20.69 -11.14 0.70
CA PRO A 82 -19.49 -11.24 -0.11
C PRO A 82 -19.75 -10.89 -1.57
N MET A 83 -18.88 -10.06 -2.13
CA MET A 83 -18.87 -9.66 -3.52
C MET A 83 -17.77 -10.45 -4.26
N PRO A 84 -18.12 -11.28 -5.26
CA PRO A 84 -17.12 -11.94 -6.08
C PRO A 84 -16.51 -10.96 -7.08
N LEU A 85 -15.18 -10.94 -7.15
CA LEU A 85 -14.39 -10.26 -8.15
C LEU A 85 -13.64 -11.30 -8.98
N ALA A 86 -14.05 -11.47 -10.24
CA ALA A 86 -13.44 -12.42 -11.16
C ALA A 86 -12.36 -11.75 -12.02
N VAL A 87 -11.30 -12.49 -12.32
CA VAL A 87 -10.19 -12.07 -13.18
C VAL A 87 -9.93 -13.18 -14.18
N ALA A 88 -10.37 -12.96 -15.42
CA ALA A 88 -10.13 -13.90 -16.50
C ALA A 88 -8.65 -13.87 -16.90
N ALA A 89 -8.11 -15.01 -17.33
CA ALA A 89 -6.77 -15.04 -17.91
C ALA A 89 -6.72 -14.18 -19.20
N PRO A 90 -5.60 -13.50 -19.49
CA PRO A 90 -4.35 -13.50 -18.75
C PRO A 90 -4.37 -12.56 -17.54
N TRP A 91 -3.73 -12.99 -16.45
CA TRP A 91 -3.55 -12.18 -15.23
C TRP A 91 -2.24 -12.52 -14.55
N GLY A 92 -1.78 -11.62 -13.68
CA GLY A 92 -0.56 -11.79 -12.89
C GLY A 92 -0.72 -11.23 -11.48
N LEU A 93 -0.33 -12.02 -10.49
CA LEU A 93 -0.24 -11.65 -9.08
C LEU A 93 1.24 -11.57 -8.71
N ALA A 94 1.68 -10.46 -8.11
CA ALA A 94 3.00 -10.29 -7.53
C ALA A 94 2.88 -9.95 -6.03
N LEU A 95 3.70 -10.59 -5.20
CA LEU A 95 3.82 -10.26 -3.78
C LEU A 95 5.10 -9.42 -3.52
N PRO A 96 5.22 -8.76 -2.35
CA PRO A 96 6.37 -7.91 -2.03
C PRO A 96 7.72 -8.63 -1.99
N ASP A 97 7.73 -9.94 -1.75
CA ASP A 97 8.93 -10.79 -1.80
C ASP A 97 9.32 -11.19 -3.24
N GLY A 98 8.66 -10.62 -4.24
CA GLY A 98 8.93 -10.91 -5.65
C GLY A 98 8.37 -12.25 -6.13
N SER A 99 7.77 -13.06 -5.23
CA SER A 99 7.02 -14.22 -5.64
C SER A 99 5.84 -13.81 -6.52
N ALA A 100 5.54 -14.63 -7.52
CA ALA A 100 4.50 -14.31 -8.48
C ALA A 100 3.76 -15.56 -8.94
N LEU A 101 2.49 -15.36 -9.25
CA LEU A 101 1.60 -16.34 -9.84
C LEU A 101 0.96 -15.70 -11.08
N ALA A 102 0.91 -16.37 -12.21
CA ALA A 102 0.28 -15.82 -13.40
C ALA A 102 -0.48 -16.90 -14.18
N ALA A 103 -1.60 -16.53 -14.78
CA ALA A 103 -2.29 -17.33 -15.78
C ALA A 103 -2.01 -16.79 -17.18
N ALA A 104 -1.59 -17.67 -18.09
CA ALA A 104 -1.51 -17.38 -19.52
C ALA A 104 -2.91 -17.41 -20.17
N GLU A 105 -3.05 -16.91 -21.40
CA GLU A 105 -4.32 -16.88 -22.14
C GLU A 105 -5.00 -18.25 -22.28
N ASP A 106 -4.22 -19.34 -22.29
CA ASP A 106 -4.70 -20.72 -22.35
C ASP A 106 -5.06 -21.31 -20.97
N GLY A 107 -5.05 -20.49 -19.91
CA GLY A 107 -5.33 -20.86 -18.53
C GLY A 107 -4.18 -21.56 -17.81
N ARG A 108 -3.02 -21.80 -18.46
CA ARG A 108 -1.88 -22.42 -17.79
C ARG A 108 -1.30 -21.49 -16.72
N ILE A 109 -1.02 -22.07 -15.56
CA ILE A 109 -0.50 -21.37 -14.40
C ILE A 109 1.03 -21.46 -14.36
N GLY A 110 1.68 -20.31 -14.31
CA GLY A 110 3.10 -20.17 -14.03
C GLY A 110 3.31 -19.66 -12.61
N VAL A 111 4.32 -20.22 -11.93
CA VAL A 111 4.74 -19.78 -10.60
C VAL A 111 6.19 -19.32 -10.68
N ARG A 112 6.48 -18.16 -10.10
CA ARG A 112 7.83 -17.71 -9.84
C ARG A 112 8.02 -17.65 -8.32
N PRO A 113 8.95 -18.41 -7.73
CA PRO A 113 9.26 -18.27 -6.32
C PRO A 113 9.82 -16.87 -6.05
N GLY A 114 9.59 -16.37 -4.85
CA GLY A 114 10.18 -15.11 -4.40
C GLY A 114 11.61 -15.29 -3.95
N ASP A 115 12.31 -14.18 -3.87
CA ASP A 115 13.54 -14.04 -3.09
C ASP A 115 13.17 -13.38 -1.75
N PRO A 116 14.03 -13.38 -0.72
CA PRO A 116 13.77 -12.57 0.47
C PRO A 116 13.50 -11.12 0.04
N ALA A 117 12.32 -10.60 0.38
CA ALA A 117 11.93 -9.24 0.02
C ALA A 117 13.04 -8.25 0.40
N PRO A 118 13.41 -7.29 -0.46
CA PRO A 118 14.33 -6.25 -0.07
C PRO A 118 13.76 -5.52 1.15
N ARG A 119 14.49 -5.60 2.26
CA ARG A 119 14.10 -4.94 3.50
C ARG A 119 14.48 -3.47 3.43
N PHE A 120 13.49 -2.61 3.61
CA PHE A 120 13.70 -1.17 3.70
C PHE A 120 14.25 -0.79 5.07
N ALA A 121 13.60 -1.27 6.14
CA ALA A 121 13.93 -0.96 7.53
C ALA A 121 15.00 -1.91 8.10
N THR A 122 16.14 -2.03 7.42
CA THR A 122 17.29 -2.76 7.97
C THR A 122 17.81 -2.06 9.23
N PRO A 123 18.45 -2.77 10.18
CA PRO A 123 19.02 -2.13 11.37
C PRO A 123 19.99 -0.99 11.04
N ALA A 124 20.79 -1.14 9.97
CA ALA A 124 21.69 -0.09 9.51
C ALA A 124 20.95 1.12 8.94
N ALA A 125 19.90 0.90 8.13
CA ALA A 125 19.06 1.98 7.61
C ALA A 125 18.34 2.72 8.74
N MET A 126 17.74 1.99 9.68
CA MET A 126 17.08 2.56 10.87
C MET A 126 18.03 3.43 11.69
N ALA A 127 19.25 2.95 11.96
CA ALA A 127 20.25 3.72 12.69
C ALA A 127 20.67 4.99 11.93
N ALA A 128 20.89 4.89 10.61
CA ALA A 128 21.25 6.03 9.78
C ALA A 128 20.13 7.07 9.71
N TRP A 129 18.89 6.64 9.55
CA TRP A 129 17.72 7.52 9.51
C TRP A 129 17.46 8.18 10.86
N ALA A 130 17.52 7.43 11.97
CA ALA A 130 17.33 7.96 13.31
C ALA A 130 18.36 9.05 13.68
N ALA A 131 19.57 8.95 13.12
CA ALA A 131 20.65 9.92 13.34
C ALA A 131 20.65 11.10 12.33
N SER A 132 19.76 11.09 11.34
CA SER A 132 19.70 12.16 10.33
C SER A 132 19.01 13.42 10.85
N ASP A 133 19.32 14.56 10.22
CA ASP A 133 18.57 15.80 10.40
C ASP A 133 17.44 15.89 9.37
N PRO A 134 16.32 16.55 9.71
CA PRO A 134 15.23 16.73 8.79
C PRO A 134 15.63 17.65 7.63
N ASP A 135 15.28 17.25 6.41
CA ASP A 135 15.39 18.14 5.25
C ASP A 135 14.19 19.10 5.16
N GLU A 136 14.22 20.01 4.18
CA GLU A 136 13.16 21.02 4.05
C GLU A 136 11.78 20.44 3.65
N VAL A 137 11.74 19.28 2.95
CA VAL A 137 10.46 18.57 2.68
C VAL A 137 9.92 18.02 3.98
N GLU A 138 10.78 17.40 4.78
CA GLU A 138 10.40 16.80 6.05
C GLU A 138 9.94 17.83 7.07
N LEU A 139 10.56 19.01 7.11
CA LEU A 139 10.11 20.13 7.95
C LEU A 139 8.74 20.66 7.53
N ALA A 140 8.50 20.83 6.22
CA ALA A 140 7.21 21.28 5.72
C ALA A 140 6.09 20.26 6.00
N VAL A 141 6.38 18.96 5.86
CA VAL A 141 5.46 17.89 6.25
C VAL A 141 5.16 17.91 7.75
N LEU A 142 6.14 18.16 8.60
CA LEU A 142 5.93 18.30 10.05
C LEU A 142 5.11 19.55 10.38
N GLU A 143 5.32 20.66 9.67
CA GLU A 143 4.54 21.89 9.81
C GLU A 143 3.06 21.66 9.45
N ALA A 144 2.79 20.98 8.33
CA ALA A 144 1.44 20.57 7.95
C ALA A 144 0.77 19.68 9.01
N GLY A 145 1.57 18.85 9.70
CA GLY A 145 1.13 17.97 10.77
C GLY A 145 0.89 18.63 12.14
N LEU A 146 1.09 19.95 12.28
CA LEU A 146 0.85 20.65 13.55
C LEU A 146 -0.65 20.81 13.84
N ASP A 147 -1.44 21.04 12.80
CA ASP A 147 -2.87 21.32 12.91
C ASP A 147 -3.76 20.11 12.58
N ASP A 148 -3.22 19.11 11.88
CA ASP A 148 -3.94 17.90 11.45
C ASP A 148 -3.01 16.67 11.35
N TRP A 149 -3.56 15.50 11.01
CA TRP A 149 -2.78 14.31 10.71
C TRP A 149 -2.10 14.40 9.35
N VAL A 150 -0.89 13.87 9.28
CA VAL A 150 -0.13 13.79 8.04
C VAL A 150 -0.54 12.56 7.23
N THR A 151 -0.56 12.71 5.92
CA THR A 151 -0.78 11.65 4.95
C THR A 151 0.39 11.52 3.98
N PRO A 152 0.52 10.38 3.29
CA PRO A 152 1.37 10.26 2.11
C PRO A 152 1.16 11.38 1.07
N GLY A 153 -0.07 11.89 0.96
CA GLY A 153 -0.43 12.96 0.04
C GLY A 153 0.29 14.27 0.32
N ASP A 154 0.54 14.59 1.60
CA ASP A 154 1.23 15.82 1.99
C ASP A 154 2.70 15.79 1.58
N VAL A 155 3.35 14.62 1.75
CA VAL A 155 4.72 14.40 1.25
C VAL A 155 4.78 14.53 -0.28
N VAL A 156 3.77 14.00 -0.98
CA VAL A 156 3.66 14.15 -2.44
C VAL A 156 3.48 15.63 -2.82
N ALA A 157 2.64 16.37 -2.11
CA ALA A 157 2.39 17.79 -2.36
C ALA A 157 3.70 18.59 -2.24
N GLU A 158 4.45 18.39 -1.15
CA GLU A 158 5.73 19.06 -0.89
C GLU A 158 6.79 18.74 -1.95
N LEU A 159 6.90 17.47 -2.36
CA LEU A 159 7.83 17.07 -3.42
C LEU A 159 7.48 17.72 -4.76
N VAL A 160 6.19 17.81 -5.08
CA VAL A 160 5.71 18.44 -6.32
C VAL A 160 5.93 19.95 -6.29
N GLU A 161 5.68 20.61 -5.17
CA GLU A 161 5.93 22.04 -4.97
C GLU A 161 7.40 22.39 -5.21
N ARG A 162 8.30 21.50 -4.77
CA ARG A 162 9.76 21.61 -4.97
C ARG A 162 10.24 21.15 -6.35
N GLY A 163 9.32 20.83 -7.26
CA GLY A 163 9.61 20.58 -8.66
C GLY A 163 9.87 19.11 -9.03
N VAL A 164 9.70 18.15 -8.11
CA VAL A 164 9.78 16.73 -8.44
C VAL A 164 8.52 16.33 -9.20
N ARG A 165 8.68 15.93 -10.47
CA ARG A 165 7.54 15.62 -11.36
C ARG A 165 7.44 14.15 -11.77
N ASP A 166 8.57 13.45 -11.86
CA ASP A 166 8.60 12.04 -12.21
C ASP A 166 7.93 11.21 -11.09
N PRO A 167 6.83 10.48 -11.37
CA PRO A 167 6.18 9.60 -10.40
C PRO A 167 7.14 8.61 -9.72
N ARG A 168 8.18 8.14 -10.42
CA ARG A 168 9.18 7.23 -9.86
C ARG A 168 10.09 7.92 -8.85
N GLU A 169 10.47 9.17 -9.13
CA GLU A 169 11.24 9.97 -8.18
C GLU A 169 10.39 10.36 -6.97
N ILE A 170 9.13 10.77 -7.17
CA ILE A 170 8.18 10.99 -6.08
C ILE A 170 8.05 9.73 -5.22
N ALA A 171 7.96 8.56 -5.85
CA ALA A 171 7.86 7.31 -5.12
C ALA A 171 9.07 7.03 -4.24
N ARG A 172 10.27 7.16 -4.82
CA ARG A 172 11.53 6.96 -4.11
C ARG A 172 11.73 7.98 -2.99
N HIS A 173 11.52 9.27 -3.27
CA HIS A 173 11.76 10.35 -2.32
C HIS A 173 10.71 10.40 -1.22
N GLY A 174 9.43 10.17 -1.55
CA GLY A 174 8.33 10.20 -0.59
C GLY A 174 8.44 9.07 0.44
N ALA A 175 8.66 7.83 -0.01
CA ALA A 175 8.88 6.71 0.89
C ALA A 175 10.10 6.92 1.80
N ALA A 176 11.19 7.49 1.26
CA ALA A 176 12.39 7.77 2.04
C ALA A 176 12.20 8.88 3.08
N ALA A 177 11.42 9.92 2.78
CA ALA A 177 11.10 10.99 3.73
C ALA A 177 10.27 10.47 4.91
N LEU A 178 9.20 9.71 4.64
CA LEU A 178 8.41 9.09 5.71
C LEU A 178 9.21 8.10 6.53
N ALA A 179 10.06 7.28 5.89
CA ALA A 179 10.92 6.35 6.61
C ALA A 179 11.84 7.07 7.60
N ARG A 180 12.42 8.20 7.20
CA ARG A 180 13.26 9.03 8.08
C ARG A 180 12.46 9.66 9.21
N LEU A 181 11.31 10.28 8.91
CA LEU A 181 10.42 10.88 9.92
C LEU A 181 9.97 9.85 10.97
N VAL A 182 9.56 8.66 10.54
CA VAL A 182 9.14 7.57 11.45
C VAL A 182 10.33 7.00 12.23
N ALA A 183 11.48 6.75 11.59
CA ALA A 183 12.66 6.19 12.26
C ALA A 183 13.25 7.15 13.29
N ARG A 184 13.18 8.46 13.04
CA ARG A 184 13.56 9.49 14.04
C ARG A 184 12.55 9.62 15.16
N GLY A 185 11.36 9.04 15.01
CA GLY A 185 10.24 9.21 15.93
C GLY A 185 9.61 10.59 15.85
N ASP A 186 9.75 11.31 14.74
CA ASP A 186 9.12 12.60 14.51
C ASP A 186 7.63 12.42 14.15
N LEU A 187 7.33 11.32 13.44
CA LEU A 187 5.98 10.85 13.12
C LEU A 187 5.73 9.45 13.68
N GLU A 188 4.49 9.18 14.05
CA GLU A 188 3.99 7.86 14.41
C GLU A 188 2.94 7.40 13.39
N ALA A 189 3.11 6.21 12.82
CA ALA A 189 2.19 5.66 11.83
C ALA A 189 0.97 5.00 12.50
N GLY A 190 -0.19 5.10 11.87
CA GLY A 190 -1.43 4.53 12.38
C GLY A 190 -2.60 4.67 11.41
N SER A 191 -3.80 4.56 11.96
CA SER A 191 -5.07 4.70 11.25
C SER A 191 -5.96 5.72 11.94
N ILE A 192 -6.92 6.30 11.22
CA ILE A 192 -7.98 7.13 11.82
C ILE A 192 -9.22 6.28 12.03
N GLY A 193 -9.65 6.16 13.29
CA GLY A 193 -10.93 5.57 13.67
C GLY A 193 -11.92 6.63 14.16
N GLU A 194 -13.09 6.19 14.63
CA GLU A 194 -14.15 7.07 15.15
C GLU A 194 -13.68 7.95 16.33
N GLN A 195 -12.69 7.48 17.09
CA GLN A 195 -12.12 8.17 18.26
C GLN A 195 -10.89 9.01 17.92
N GLY A 196 -10.53 9.13 16.64
CA GLY A 196 -9.33 9.81 16.16
C GLY A 196 -8.19 8.85 15.83
N PHE A 197 -6.96 9.33 15.94
CA PHE A 197 -5.77 8.57 15.58
C PHE A 197 -5.52 7.39 16.51
N VAL A 198 -5.26 6.23 15.92
CA VAL A 198 -4.88 4.99 16.58
C VAL A 198 -3.52 4.58 16.02
N ALA A 199 -2.50 4.62 16.87
CA ALA A 199 -1.16 4.18 16.51
C ALA A 199 -1.15 2.71 16.10
N ALA A 200 -0.34 2.37 15.09
CA ALA A 200 -0.12 0.99 14.71
C ALA A 200 0.49 0.23 15.90
N ALA A 201 -0.05 -0.95 16.20
CA ALA A 201 0.51 -1.82 17.23
C ALA A 201 1.91 -2.34 16.85
N GLU A 202 2.22 -2.28 15.56
CA GLU A 202 3.48 -2.69 14.98
C GLU A 202 4.55 -1.60 15.20
N GLY A 203 5.76 -1.97 15.60
CA GLY A 203 6.83 -0.99 15.83
C GLY A 203 7.29 -0.28 14.56
N GLN A 204 8.03 0.83 14.71
CA GLN A 204 8.50 1.71 13.62
C GLN A 204 9.04 0.97 12.39
N ALA A 205 9.89 -0.05 12.59
CA ALA A 205 10.47 -0.80 11.48
C ALA A 205 9.39 -1.50 10.64
N ALA A 206 8.40 -2.13 11.27
CA ALA A 206 7.31 -2.79 10.56
C ALA A 206 6.45 -1.78 9.79
N SER A 207 6.14 -0.63 10.42
CA SER A 207 5.41 0.45 9.76
C SER A 207 6.16 1.00 8.54
N ILE A 208 7.49 1.14 8.62
CA ILE A 208 8.31 1.59 7.48
C ILE A 208 8.31 0.55 6.36
N GLU A 209 8.45 -0.73 6.67
CA GLU A 209 8.39 -1.81 5.66
C GLU A 209 7.03 -1.81 4.95
N HIS A 210 5.94 -1.67 5.73
CA HIS A 210 4.58 -1.60 5.20
C HIS A 210 4.39 -0.39 4.27
N VAL A 211 4.75 0.81 4.73
CA VAL A 211 4.64 2.05 3.95
C VAL A 211 5.46 1.96 2.67
N ALA A 212 6.71 1.50 2.75
CA ALA A 212 7.60 1.41 1.59
C ALA A 212 7.12 0.37 0.56
N ALA A 213 6.59 -0.76 1.03
CA ALA A 213 6.02 -1.79 0.15
C ALA A 213 4.79 -1.26 -0.62
N LEU A 214 3.84 -0.63 0.08
CA LEU A 214 2.65 -0.04 -0.55
C LEU A 214 3.01 1.11 -1.49
N TRP A 215 3.95 1.96 -1.11
CA TRP A 215 4.41 3.04 -1.97
C TRP A 215 5.06 2.50 -3.25
N SER A 216 5.87 1.44 -3.14
CA SER A 216 6.49 0.78 -4.29
C SER A 216 5.44 0.15 -5.21
N ALA A 217 4.42 -0.50 -4.65
CA ALA A 217 3.31 -1.07 -5.42
C ALA A 217 2.51 0.01 -6.17
N LEU A 218 2.14 1.10 -5.49
CA LEU A 218 1.42 2.23 -6.08
C LEU A 218 2.26 2.97 -7.14
N GLY A 219 3.54 3.22 -6.85
CA GLY A 219 4.47 3.83 -7.79
C GLY A 219 4.72 2.96 -9.04
N GLY A 220 4.76 1.64 -8.87
CA GLY A 220 4.87 0.66 -9.96
C GLY A 220 3.72 0.74 -10.97
N ILE A 221 2.53 1.13 -10.52
CA ILE A 221 1.35 1.35 -11.38
C ILE A 221 1.17 2.83 -11.77
N GLY A 222 2.15 3.69 -11.51
CA GLY A 222 2.12 5.11 -11.88
C GLY A 222 1.18 5.97 -11.02
N ARG A 223 0.78 5.47 -9.84
CA ARG A 223 -0.14 6.16 -8.92
C ARG A 223 0.64 6.84 -7.80
N ARG A 224 0.23 8.07 -7.49
CA ARG A 224 0.63 8.78 -6.26
C ARG A 224 -0.35 8.41 -5.14
N PRO A 225 0.12 8.12 -3.92
CA PRO A 225 -0.78 7.89 -2.79
C PRO A 225 -1.66 9.10 -2.52
N GLY A 226 -2.96 8.88 -2.32
CA GLY A 226 -3.89 9.88 -1.81
C GLY A 226 -3.97 9.89 -0.27
N PRO A 227 -4.78 10.79 0.32
CA PRO A 227 -5.02 10.82 1.76
C PRO A 227 -5.51 9.46 2.27
N GLY A 228 -4.85 8.93 3.31
CA GLY A 228 -5.22 7.68 3.98
C GLY A 228 -4.95 6.37 3.21
N GLN A 229 -4.35 6.40 2.02
CA GLN A 229 -4.17 5.21 1.15
C GLN A 229 -2.95 4.31 1.46
N ILE A 230 -2.30 4.53 2.61
CA ILE A 230 -1.17 3.72 3.07
C ILE A 230 -1.20 3.68 4.58
N ALA A 231 -1.19 4.87 5.18
CA ALA A 231 -1.26 5.09 6.61
C ALA A 231 -1.63 6.55 6.86
N TRP A 232 -2.03 6.83 8.09
CA TRP A 232 -2.06 8.17 8.65
C TRP A 232 -0.89 8.33 9.61
N PHE A 233 -0.45 9.56 9.82
CA PHE A 233 0.68 9.85 10.69
C PHE A 233 0.33 10.96 11.68
N ALA A 234 0.57 10.70 12.97
CA ALA A 234 0.49 11.71 14.00
C ALA A 234 1.87 12.31 14.26
N ILE A 235 1.95 13.62 14.42
CA ILE A 235 3.17 14.27 14.91
C ILE A 235 3.38 13.91 16.39
N THR A 236 4.59 13.48 16.72
CA THR A 236 4.97 13.20 18.11
C THR A 236 5.46 14.46 18.80
N ASP A 237 5.65 14.41 20.12
CA ASP A 237 6.28 15.52 20.85
C ASP A 237 7.70 15.81 20.35
N ARG A 238 8.41 14.78 19.90
CA ARG A 238 9.72 14.95 19.27
C ARG A 238 9.60 15.67 17.92
N GLY A 239 8.64 15.29 17.09
CA GLY A 239 8.36 15.99 15.83
C GLY A 239 8.03 17.46 16.07
N ARG A 240 7.16 17.77 17.04
CA ARG A 240 6.83 19.14 17.44
C ARG A 240 8.05 19.95 17.87
N SER A 241 8.97 19.34 18.62
CA SER A 241 10.19 20.02 19.09
C SER A 241 11.17 20.43 17.98
N ARG A 242 11.00 19.88 16.76
CA ARG A 242 11.80 20.26 15.60
C ARG A 242 11.27 21.48 14.87
N MET A 243 10.03 21.90 15.15
CA MET A 243 9.46 23.08 14.53
C MET A 243 9.98 24.34 15.23
N PRO A 244 10.40 25.37 14.47
CA PRO A 244 10.72 26.65 15.06
C PRO A 244 9.48 27.18 15.78
N VAL A 245 9.65 27.70 17.00
CA VAL A 245 8.57 28.42 17.68
C VAL A 245 8.36 29.72 16.91
N SER A 246 7.36 29.76 16.05
CA SER A 246 6.93 30.99 15.37
C SER A 246 6.64 32.04 16.44
N SER A 247 7.48 33.08 16.47
CA SER A 247 7.40 34.22 17.39
C SER A 247 6.52 35.33 16.82
#